data_AF-A0A085EVJ4-F1
#
_entry.id   AF-A0A085EVJ4-F1
#
_cell.length_a   1.000
_cell.length_b   1.000
_cell.length_c   1.000
_cell.angle_alpha   90.00
_cell.angle_beta   90.00
_cell.angle_gamma   90.00
#
_symmetry.space_group_name_H-M   'P 1'
#
loop_
_entity.id
_entity.type
_entity.pdbx_description
1 polymer ?
#
loop_
_entity_poly.entity_id
_entity_poly.type
_entity_poly.pdbx_seq_one_letter_code
_entity_poly.pdbx_strand_id
1 'polypeptide(L)'
;MPKRATAILLSALAAIVVLFALYTWFTLSWSYSEGERAGYLQKFSKKGWLCKTWEGEILLSSMPGAIPERFAFTVRDDAVVKQLQNAMGQRVQITYEQHVGVPTSCFGETGYFATRASTGPANPVAPSEMPAAQ
;
A
#
# COMPACT_ATOMS: atom_id res chain seq x y z
N MET A 1 12.07 44.25 15.86
CA MET A 1 12.17 43.56 14.54
C MET A 1 11.20 44.24 13.58
N PRO A 2 11.62 44.67 12.39
CA PRO A 2 10.77 45.46 11.51
C PRO A 2 9.57 44.60 11.09
N LYS A 3 8.35 45.04 11.40
CA LYS A 3 7.09 44.32 11.14
C LYS A 3 6.99 43.77 9.70
N ARG A 4 7.64 44.45 8.75
CA ARG A 4 7.77 44.02 7.34
C ARG A 4 8.59 42.74 7.17
N ALA A 5 9.72 42.59 7.87
CA ALA A 5 10.54 41.38 7.80
C ALA A 5 9.82 40.18 8.41
N THR A 6 9.10 40.38 9.52
CA THR A 6 8.27 39.33 10.14
C THR A 6 7.14 38.91 9.20
N ALA A 7 6.47 39.85 8.53
CA ALA A 7 5.43 39.54 7.55
C ALA A 7 5.99 38.76 6.34
N ILE A 8 7.17 39.14 5.83
CA ILE A 8 7.83 38.43 4.72
C ILE A 8 8.20 37.00 5.14
N LEU A 9 8.82 36.82 6.32
CA LEU A 9 9.17 35.49 6.83
C LEU A 9 7.94 34.60 7.02
N LEU A 10 6.85 35.13 7.58
CA LEU A 10 5.60 34.40 7.73
C LEU A 10 4.98 34.03 6.38
N SER A 11 5.00 34.95 5.40
CA SER A 11 4.50 34.65 4.05
C SER A 11 5.34 33.58 3.33
N ALA A 12 6.67 33.61 3.50
CA ALA A 12 7.57 32.62 2.92
C ALA A 12 7.34 31.24 3.57
N LEU A 13 7.20 31.19 4.89
CA LEU A 13 6.87 29.96 5.60
C LEU A 13 5.52 29.39 5.16
N ALA A 14 4.50 30.24 5.05
CA ALA A 14 3.18 29.84 4.57
C ALA A 14 3.25 29.30 3.13
N ALA A 15 4.00 29.95 2.25
CA ALA A 15 4.19 29.48 0.88
C ALA A 15 4.86 28.10 0.83
N ILE A 16 5.87 27.85 1.67
CA ILE A 16 6.53 26.54 1.77
C ILE A 16 5.53 25.46 2.22
N VAL A 17 4.71 25.74 3.24
CA VAL A 17 3.70 24.79 3.71
C VAL A 17 2.67 24.48 2.63
N VAL A 18 2.21 25.50 1.89
CA VAL A 18 1.27 25.31 0.78
C VAL A 18 1.88 24.49 -0.35
N LEU A 19 3.12 24.77 -0.74
CA LEU A 19 3.82 24.00 -1.77
C LEU A 19 4.02 22.54 -1.36
N PHE A 20 4.38 22.30 -0.10
CA PHE A 20 4.51 20.95 0.44
C PHE A 20 3.17 20.22 0.44
N ALA A 21 2.07 20.88 0.84
CA ALA A 21 0.74 20.31 0.80
C ALA A 21 0.32 19.94 -0.64
N LEU A 22 0.53 20.84 -1.61
CA LEU A 22 0.24 20.57 -3.02
C LEU A 22 1.08 19.43 -3.58
N TYR A 23 2.37 19.35 -3.21
CA TYR A 23 3.24 18.25 -3.62
C TYR A 23 2.75 16.91 -3.04
N THR A 24 2.45 16.85 -1.74
CA THR A 24 1.94 15.63 -1.10
C THR A 24 0.63 15.17 -1.75
N TRP A 25 -0.29 16.11 -2.01
CA TRP A 25 -1.55 15.83 -2.70
C TRP A 25 -1.31 15.25 -4.09
N PHE A 26 -0.44 15.89 -4.88
CA PHE A 26 -0.10 15.42 -6.22
C PHE A 26 0.47 14.00 -6.20
N THR A 27 1.48 13.74 -5.37
CA THR A 27 2.14 12.43 -5.27
C THR A 27 1.19 11.30 -4.83
N LEU A 28 0.21 11.59 -3.97
CA LEU A 28 -0.76 10.60 -3.48
C LEU A 28 -2.01 10.45 -4.36
N SER A 29 -2.16 11.31 -5.36
CA SER A 29 -3.27 11.28 -6.32
C SER A 29 -2.85 10.70 -7.66
N TRP A 30 -1.56 10.74 -7.98
CA TRP A 30 -1.04 10.31 -9.27
C TRP A 30 -0.46 8.89 -9.20
N SER A 31 -1.16 7.95 -9.85
CA SER A 31 -0.65 6.60 -10.05
C SER A 31 0.41 6.59 -11.16
N TYR A 32 1.64 6.19 -10.83
CA TYR A 32 2.71 5.95 -11.79
C TYR A 32 2.49 4.62 -12.52
N SER A 33 2.05 3.59 -11.80
CA SER A 33 1.82 2.25 -12.34
C SER A 33 0.69 1.58 -11.59
N GLU A 34 -0.18 0.87 -12.30
CA GLU A 34 -1.26 0.07 -11.73
C GLU A 34 -1.01 -1.39 -12.04
N GLY A 35 -1.34 -2.27 -11.11
CA GLY A 35 -1.15 -3.70 -11.34
C GLY A 35 -1.83 -4.57 -10.30
N GLU A 36 -1.68 -5.88 -10.49
CA GLU A 36 -2.20 -6.88 -9.59
C GLU A 36 -1.09 -7.85 -9.17
N ARG A 37 -1.14 -8.27 -7.92
CA ARG A 37 -0.27 -9.32 -7.38
C ARG A 37 -1.09 -10.29 -6.56
N ALA A 38 -0.79 -11.57 -6.68
CA ALA A 38 -1.44 -12.62 -5.89
C ALA A 38 -0.40 -13.40 -5.10
N GLY A 39 -0.69 -13.64 -3.83
CA GLY A 39 0.23 -14.28 -2.89
C GLY A 39 -0.44 -14.61 -1.58
N TYR A 40 0.32 -15.19 -0.65
CA TYR A 40 -0.17 -15.48 0.69
C TYR A 40 0.06 -14.28 1.61
N LEU A 41 -0.99 -13.80 2.28
CA LEU A 41 -0.88 -12.70 3.22
C LEU A 41 -0.18 -13.17 4.49
N GLN A 42 1.10 -12.83 4.62
CA GLN A 42 1.93 -13.30 5.73
C GLN A 42 1.95 -12.31 6.90
N LYS A 43 1.94 -11.02 6.60
CA LYS A 43 1.99 -9.97 7.62
C LYS A 43 1.01 -8.87 7.27
N PHE A 44 0.27 -8.41 8.26
CA PHE A 44 -0.54 -7.21 8.16
C PHE A 44 -0.53 -6.54 9.53
N SER A 45 -0.01 -5.32 9.61
CA SER A 45 0.16 -4.64 10.89
C SER A 45 0.01 -3.13 10.73
N LYS A 46 -0.63 -2.52 11.73
CA LYS A 46 -0.67 -1.06 11.85
C LYS A 46 0.61 -0.56 12.52
N LYS A 47 1.54 0.00 11.75
CA LYS A 47 2.86 0.45 12.24
C LYS A 47 3.11 1.93 11.92
N GLY A 48 4.07 2.53 12.63
CA GLY A 48 4.46 3.93 12.47
C GLY A 48 4.69 4.63 13.82
N TRP A 49 5.65 5.57 13.86
CA TRP A 49 6.07 6.26 15.07
C TRP A 49 5.20 7.48 15.40
N LEU A 50 5.05 8.40 14.44
CA LEU A 50 4.18 9.59 14.57
C LEU A 50 2.79 9.34 13.96
N CYS A 51 2.73 8.88 12.71
CA CYS A 51 1.50 8.51 12.03
C CYS A 51 1.51 7.00 11.80
N LYS A 52 0.39 6.33 12.11
CA LYS A 52 0.27 4.89 11.96
C LYS A 52 -0.45 4.54 10.66
N THR A 53 0.20 3.78 9.79
CA THR A 53 -0.33 3.27 8.53
C THR A 53 -0.53 1.76 8.60
N TRP A 54 -1.41 1.23 7.76
CA TRP A 54 -1.62 -0.20 7.64
C TRP A 54 -0.69 -0.76 6.56
N GLU A 55 0.15 -1.70 6.95
CA GLU A 55 1.23 -2.20 6.11
C GLU A 55 1.10 -3.72 6.02
N GLY A 56 1.02 -4.21 4.79
CA GLY A 56 0.88 -5.61 4.45
C GLY A 56 2.08 -6.16 3.70
N GLU A 57 2.27 -7.47 3.81
CA GLU A 57 3.28 -8.23 3.07
C GLU A 57 2.64 -9.52 2.56
N ILE A 58 2.71 -9.73 1.25
CA ILE A 58 2.35 -11.01 0.63
C ILE A 58 3.60 -11.73 0.13
N LEU A 59 3.56 -13.05 0.21
CA LEU A 59 4.55 -13.92 -0.41
C LEU A 59 4.08 -14.34 -1.79
N LEU A 60 4.82 -13.92 -2.82
CA LEU A 60 4.65 -14.40 -4.17
C LEU A 60 5.38 -15.74 -4.33
N SER A 61 4.61 -16.81 -4.52
CA SER A 61 5.15 -18.12 -4.84
C SER A 61 5.23 -18.27 -6.35
N SER A 62 6.42 -18.13 -6.92
CA SER A 62 6.66 -18.33 -8.36
C SER A 62 7.04 -19.77 -8.70
N MET A 63 7.70 -20.51 -7.79
CA MET A 63 8.10 -21.91 -7.98
C MET A 63 8.18 -22.69 -6.66
N PRO A 64 7.72 -23.96 -6.60
CA PRO A 64 7.91 -24.83 -5.43
C PRO A 64 9.42 -24.98 -5.10
N GLY A 65 9.79 -24.74 -3.83
CA GLY A 65 11.17 -24.87 -3.36
C GLY A 65 12.06 -23.64 -3.55
N ALA A 66 11.61 -22.61 -4.26
CA ALA A 66 12.29 -21.31 -4.31
C ALA A 66 11.92 -20.45 -3.08
N ILE A 67 12.82 -19.54 -2.69
CA ILE A 67 12.50 -18.54 -1.66
C ILE A 67 11.44 -17.60 -2.26
N PRO A 68 10.24 -17.50 -1.65
CA PRO A 68 9.19 -16.66 -2.19
C PRO A 68 9.58 -15.18 -2.09
N GLU A 69 9.27 -14.42 -3.14
CA GLU A 69 9.48 -12.97 -3.15
C GLU A 69 8.45 -12.31 -2.23
N ARG A 70 8.92 -11.36 -1.41
CA ARG A 70 8.07 -10.60 -0.50
C ARG A 70 7.63 -9.31 -1.19
N PHE A 71 6.34 -9.09 -1.28
CA PHE A 71 5.80 -7.82 -1.74
C PHE A 71 5.10 -7.10 -0.60
N ALA A 72 5.70 -5.97 -0.21
CA ALA A 72 5.17 -5.08 0.80
C ALA A 72 4.30 -3.99 0.15
N PHE A 73 3.19 -3.67 0.79
CA PHE A 73 2.23 -2.67 0.33
C PHE A 73 1.60 -1.94 1.52
N THR A 74 1.13 -0.73 1.27
CA THR A 74 0.41 0.12 2.21
C THR A 74 -1.08 0.11 1.87
N VAL A 75 -1.94 0.12 2.89
CA VAL A 75 -3.41 0.21 2.71
C VAL A 75 -3.92 1.46 3.41
N ARG A 76 -4.72 2.25 2.69
CA ARG A 76 -5.35 3.48 3.22
C ARG A 76 -6.85 3.36 3.41
N ASP A 77 -7.51 2.47 2.67
CA ASP A 77 -8.96 2.26 2.75
C ASP A 77 -9.32 1.29 3.88
N ASP A 78 -10.14 1.74 4.83
CA ASP A 78 -10.61 0.95 5.97
C ASP A 78 -11.40 -0.32 5.57
N ALA A 79 -12.08 -0.30 4.42
CA ALA A 79 -12.79 -1.48 3.90
C ALA A 79 -11.81 -2.57 3.49
N VAL A 80 -10.76 -2.21 2.75
CA VAL A 80 -9.68 -3.12 2.34
C VAL A 80 -8.91 -3.63 3.55
N VAL A 81 -8.65 -2.76 4.54
CA VAL A 81 -8.04 -3.11 5.82
C VAL A 81 -8.82 -4.20 6.55
N LYS A 82 -10.15 -4.12 6.60
CA LYS A 82 -10.99 -5.14 7.24
C LYS A 82 -10.97 -6.47 6.47
N GLN A 83 -11.03 -6.40 5.13
CA GLN A 83 -10.95 -7.59 4.28
C GLN A 83 -9.63 -8.33 4.49
N LEU A 84 -8.50 -7.61 4.49
CA LEU A 84 -7.18 -8.20 4.68
C LEU A 84 -6.95 -8.73 6.09
N GLN A 85 -7.48 -8.06 7.13
CA GLN A 85 -7.45 -8.61 8.50
C GLN A 85 -8.15 -9.97 8.60
N ASN A 86 -9.28 -10.13 7.91
CA ASN A 86 -10.02 -11.40 7.89
C ASN A 86 -9.36 -12.46 7.00
N ALA A 87 -8.49 -12.04 6.08
CA ALA A 87 -7.79 -12.90 5.13
C ALA A 87 -6.35 -13.25 5.54
N MET A 88 -5.99 -13.04 6.82
CA MET A 88 -4.65 -13.36 7.33
C MET A 88 -4.31 -14.84 7.15
N GLY A 89 -3.13 -15.11 6.59
CA GLY A 89 -2.69 -16.48 6.28
C GLY A 89 -3.33 -17.10 5.04
N GLN A 90 -4.28 -16.42 4.40
CA GLN A 90 -4.94 -16.89 3.19
C GLN A 90 -4.26 -16.36 1.92
N ARG A 91 -4.57 -17.01 0.80
CA ARG A 91 -4.17 -16.51 -0.52
C ARG A 91 -5.05 -15.33 -0.91
N VAL A 92 -4.43 -14.18 -1.15
CA VAL A 92 -5.10 -12.95 -1.55
C VAL A 92 -4.57 -12.47 -2.89
N GLN A 93 -5.45 -11.84 -3.66
CA GLN A 93 -5.10 -11.03 -4.82
C GLN A 93 -5.31 -9.57 -4.45
N ILE A 94 -4.28 -8.77 -4.64
CA ILE A 94 -4.30 -7.33 -4.36
C ILE A 94 -4.13 -6.57 -5.68
N THR A 95 -5.03 -5.63 -5.91
CA THR A 95 -4.86 -4.59 -6.92
C THR A 95 -4.21 -3.40 -6.24
N TYR A 96 -3.14 -2.88 -6.84
CA TYR A 96 -2.35 -1.80 -6.27
C TYR A 96 -2.10 -0.68 -7.28
N GLU A 97 -1.93 0.52 -6.75
CA GLU A 97 -1.41 1.69 -7.45
C GLU A 97 -0.04 2.04 -6.89
N GLN A 98 0.93 2.28 -7.75
CA GLN A 98 2.27 2.69 -7.38
C GLN A 98 2.36 4.21 -7.44
N HIS A 99 2.57 4.84 -6.30
CA HIS A 99 2.76 6.28 -6.18
C HIS A 99 4.24 6.55 -5.89
N VAL A 100 4.91 7.27 -6.80
CA VAL A 100 6.35 7.54 -6.70
C VAL A 100 6.59 8.91 -6.07
N GLY A 101 7.57 8.98 -5.17
CA GLY A 101 7.96 10.25 -4.53
C GLY A 101 7.11 10.64 -3.32
N VAL A 102 6.44 9.68 -2.67
CA VAL A 102 5.71 9.94 -1.42
C VAL A 102 6.69 10.51 -0.37
N PRO A 103 6.47 11.74 0.13
CA PRO A 103 7.51 12.50 0.83
C PRO A 103 7.81 12.02 2.25
N THR A 104 6.87 11.31 2.90
CA THR A 104 7.04 10.86 4.29
C THR A 104 6.39 9.51 4.53
N SER A 105 6.91 8.77 5.51
CA SER A 105 6.33 7.50 5.99
C SER A 105 4.97 7.68 6.69
N CYS A 106 4.55 8.91 6.96
CA CYS A 106 3.21 9.17 7.50
C CYS A 106 2.09 8.85 6.51
N PHE A 107 2.40 8.79 5.21
CA PHE A 107 1.41 8.49 4.17
C PHE A 107 1.44 7.03 3.72
N GLY A 108 2.57 6.35 3.91
CA GLY A 108 2.79 4.94 3.61
C GLY A 108 4.26 4.59 3.73
N GLU A 109 4.60 3.38 4.19
CA GLU A 109 6.00 2.93 4.19
C GLU A 109 6.48 2.45 2.83
N THR A 110 5.55 2.15 1.94
CA THR A 110 5.85 1.73 0.57
C THR A 110 5.24 2.70 -0.43
N GLY A 111 5.76 2.69 -1.66
CA GLY A 111 5.13 3.39 -2.78
C GLY A 111 3.97 2.60 -3.39
N TYR A 112 3.58 1.44 -2.84
CA TYR A 112 2.55 0.58 -3.40
C TYR A 112 1.31 0.63 -2.52
N PHE A 113 0.23 1.21 -3.02
CA PHE A 113 -1.02 1.40 -2.31
C PHE A 113 -2.05 0.39 -2.78
N ALA A 114 -2.46 -0.54 -1.92
CA ALA A 114 -3.51 -1.49 -2.27
C ALA A 114 -4.87 -0.79 -2.27
N THR A 115 -5.54 -0.84 -3.41
CA THR A 115 -6.87 -0.22 -3.64
C THR A 115 -7.99 -1.24 -3.58
N ARG A 116 -7.70 -2.51 -3.87
CA ARG A 116 -8.65 -3.62 -3.77
C ARG A 116 -7.97 -4.87 -3.27
N ALA A 117 -8.67 -5.64 -2.45
CA ALA A 117 -8.28 -6.99 -2.06
C ALA A 117 -9.38 -7.98 -2.42
N SER A 118 -9.00 -9.17 -2.86
CA SER A 118 -9.89 -10.31 -3.05
C SER A 118 -9.24 -11.54 -2.44
N THR A 119 -10.01 -12.34 -1.71
CA THR A 119 -9.58 -13.66 -1.26
C THR A 119 -9.66 -14.61 -2.45
N GLY A 120 -8.52 -15.11 -2.92
CA GLY A 120 -8.49 -16.11 -3.97
C GLY A 120 -9.00 -17.46 -3.47
N PRO A 121 -9.28 -18.44 -4.36
CA PRO A 121 -9.52 -19.81 -3.91
C PRO A 121 -8.32 -20.30 -3.09
N ALA A 122 -8.62 -21.05 -2.03
CA ALA A 122 -7.68 -21.40 -0.95
C ALA A 122 -6.43 -22.18 -1.41
N ASN A 123 -6.43 -22.73 -2.62
CA ASN A 123 -5.29 -23.41 -3.26
C ASN A 123 -5.45 -23.34 -4.79
N PRO A 124 -4.38 -23.46 -5.59
CA PRO A 124 -4.50 -24.05 -6.92
C PRO A 124 -5.17 -25.41 -6.73
N VAL A 125 -6.33 -25.63 -7.34
CA VAL A 125 -7.01 -26.94 -7.33
C VAL A 125 -5.95 -27.97 -7.73
N ALA A 126 -5.64 -28.90 -6.81
CA ALA A 126 -4.71 -29.96 -7.17
C ALA A 126 -5.29 -30.67 -8.39
N PRO A 127 -4.48 -31.17 -9.35
CA PRO A 127 -5.02 -31.89 -10.51
C PRO A 127 -5.98 -33.03 -10.13
N SER A 128 -5.85 -33.57 -8.91
CA SER A 128 -6.72 -34.57 -8.29
C SER A 128 -8.11 -34.08 -7.85
N GLU A 129 -8.32 -32.77 -7.75
CA GLU A 129 -9.56 -32.13 -7.30
C GLU A 129 -10.33 -31.46 -8.46
N MET A 130 -9.82 -31.55 -9.69
CA MET A 130 -10.56 -31.10 -10.88
C MET A 130 -11.79 -31.99 -11.07
N PRO A 131 -13.02 -31.42 -11.13
CA PRO A 131 -14.20 -32.22 -11.45
C PRO A 131 -14.00 -32.84 -12.83
N ALA A 132 -14.20 -34.15 -12.93
CA ALA A 132 -14.25 -34.81 -14.24
C ALA A 132 -15.33 -34.11 -15.07
N ALA A 133 -14.95 -33.57 -16.23
CA ALA A 133 -15.90 -33.03 -17.18
C ALA A 133 -16.92 -34.14 -17.50
N GLN A 134 -18.20 -33.87 -17.21
CA GLN A 134 -19.33 -34.72 -17.59
C GLN A 134 -19.60 -34.61 -19.09
#